data_AF-A0A4S4BB91-F1
#
_entry.id   AF-A0A4S4BB91-F1
#
_cell.length_a   1.000
_cell.length_b   1.000
_cell.length_c   1.000
_cell.angle_alpha   90.00
_cell.angle_beta   90.00
_cell.angle_gamma   90.00
#
_symmetry.space_group_name_H-M   'P 1'
#
loop_
_entity.id
_entity.type
_entity.pdbx_description
1 polymer ?
#
loop_
_entity_poly.entity_id
_entity_poly.type
_entity_poly.pdbx_seq_one_letter_code
_entity_poly.pdbx_strand_id
1 'polypeptide(L)'
;MSFALNIDPGSVLDLLVSERYGPPRLLPEQVEPYLNELARRLGWQAKSVPPIGYQSFWARHWQDRYGSALGVSLHRESVTAVVLPGDQEPLLDERSYQASGVLLAALSADGQLILPEADWLAAPFTAFTAAERERILASPSGTGWEAYSLRYWKPTSRGSALFNGWD
;
A
#
# COMPACT_ATOMS: atom_id res chain seq x y z
N MET A 1 -15.01 3.86 -8.52
CA MET A 1 -15.41 2.45 -8.60
C MET A 1 -14.51 1.71 -7.63
N SER A 2 -15.02 1.24 -6.50
CA SER A 2 -14.17 0.57 -5.50
C SER A 2 -13.59 -0.72 -6.12
N PHE A 3 -12.28 -0.94 -5.99
CA PHE A 3 -11.66 -2.18 -6.43
C PHE A 3 -11.87 -3.25 -5.37
N ALA A 4 -12.39 -4.41 -5.77
CA ALA A 4 -12.39 -5.58 -4.89
C ALA A 4 -10.95 -6.09 -4.80
N LEU A 5 -10.33 -5.93 -3.62
CA LEU A 5 -8.99 -6.44 -3.33
C LEU A 5 -9.09 -7.80 -2.64
N ASN A 6 -8.10 -8.66 -2.87
CA ASN A 6 -7.99 -9.93 -2.15
C ASN A 6 -7.33 -9.67 -0.78
N ILE A 7 -8.13 -9.24 0.20
CA ILE A 7 -7.66 -8.90 1.54
C ILE A 7 -8.51 -9.64 2.56
N ASP A 8 -7.84 -10.39 3.43
CA ASP A 8 -8.50 -11.01 4.59
C ASP A 8 -8.98 -9.94 5.58
N PRO A 9 -10.27 -9.95 5.97
CA PRO A 9 -10.76 -9.11 7.06
C PRO A 9 -9.97 -9.39 8.35
N GLY A 10 -9.44 -8.34 8.96
CA GLY A 10 -8.65 -8.47 10.20
C GLY A 10 -7.23 -8.98 9.99
N SER A 11 -6.65 -8.74 8.80
CA SER A 11 -5.24 -9.05 8.52
C SER A 11 -4.32 -8.46 9.60
N VAL A 12 -3.34 -9.25 10.01
CA VAL A 12 -2.41 -8.86 11.07
C VAL A 12 -1.54 -7.70 10.61
N LEU A 13 -1.20 -7.62 9.32
CA LEU A 13 -0.44 -6.49 8.78
C LEU A 13 -1.25 -5.19 8.87
N ASP A 14 -2.55 -5.20 8.59
CA ASP A 14 -3.39 -4.01 8.73
C ASP A 14 -3.57 -3.60 10.20
N LEU A 15 -3.62 -4.58 11.12
CA LEU A 15 -3.59 -4.32 12.56
C LEU A 15 -2.27 -3.68 13.00
N LEU A 16 -1.13 -4.20 12.56
CA LEU A 16 0.18 -3.63 12.89
C LEU A 16 0.35 -2.20 12.35
N VAL A 17 -0.17 -1.94 11.14
CA VAL A 17 -0.24 -0.59 10.59
C VAL A 17 -1.12 0.31 11.45
N SER A 18 -2.32 -0.16 11.84
CA SER A 18 -3.24 0.63 12.67
C SER A 18 -2.72 0.88 14.08
N GLU A 19 -1.99 -0.07 14.68
CA GLU A 19 -1.33 0.06 15.99
C GLU A 19 -0.24 1.14 15.95
N ARG A 20 0.50 1.25 14.83
CA ARG A 20 1.58 2.22 14.67
C ARG A 20 1.11 3.61 14.24
N TYR A 21 0.20 3.68 13.27
CA TYR A 21 -0.19 4.93 12.60
C TYR A 21 -1.58 5.44 13.00
N GLY A 22 -2.30 4.68 13.84
CA GLY A 22 -3.68 4.94 14.21
C GLY A 22 -4.69 4.34 13.24
N PRO A 23 -5.99 4.34 13.61
CA PRO A 23 -7.04 3.79 12.76
C PRO A 23 -7.22 4.62 11.48
N PRO A 24 -7.67 4.00 10.37
CA PRO A 24 -7.89 4.70 9.12
C PRO A 24 -8.99 5.77 9.28
N ARG A 25 -8.72 6.97 8.75
CA ARG A 25 -9.69 8.09 8.77
C ARG A 25 -10.68 8.03 7.61
N LEU A 26 -10.23 7.48 6.49
CA LEU A 26 -11.07 7.16 5.35
C LEU A 26 -11.44 5.69 5.40
N LEU A 27 -12.68 5.39 5.04
CA LEU A 27 -13.07 4.05 4.64
C LEU A 27 -12.50 3.72 3.25
N PRO A 28 -12.30 2.44 2.90
CA PRO A 28 -11.73 2.03 1.63
C PRO A 28 -12.43 2.65 0.41
N GLU A 29 -13.76 2.68 0.43
CA GLU A 29 -14.59 3.24 -0.64
C GLU A 29 -14.46 4.77 -0.77
N GLN A 30 -13.91 5.45 0.24
CA GLN A 30 -13.69 6.90 0.26
C GLN A 30 -12.31 7.30 -0.25
N VAL A 31 -11.36 6.35 -0.36
CA VAL A 31 -9.98 6.62 -0.80
C VAL A 31 -9.96 7.13 -2.24
N GLU A 32 -10.60 6.43 -3.18
CA GLU A 32 -10.59 6.87 -4.57
C GLU A 32 -11.29 8.23 -4.79
N PRO A 33 -12.49 8.50 -4.22
CA PRO A 33 -13.09 9.83 -4.24
C PRO A 33 -12.15 10.93 -3.69
N TYR A 34 -11.47 10.68 -2.57
CA TYR A 34 -10.51 11.62 -1.99
C TYR A 34 -9.35 11.92 -2.95
N LEU A 35 -8.78 10.89 -3.59
CA LEU A 35 -7.67 11.04 -4.52
C LEU A 35 -8.09 11.77 -5.82
N ASN A 36 -9.32 11.57 -6.29
CA ASN A 36 -9.88 12.32 -7.41
C ASN A 36 -10.01 13.80 -7.08
N GLU A 37 -10.49 14.12 -5.87
CA GLU A 37 -10.59 15.49 -5.38
C GLU A 37 -9.22 16.16 -5.23
N LEU A 38 -8.24 15.42 -4.69
CA LEU A 38 -6.85 15.88 -4.58
C LEU A 38 -6.27 16.23 -5.96
N ALA A 39 -6.44 15.35 -6.95
CA ALA A 39 -5.98 15.58 -8.33
C ALA A 39 -6.61 16.86 -8.89
N ARG A 40 -7.92 17.05 -8.72
CA ARG A 40 -8.66 18.23 -9.17
C ARG A 40 -8.14 19.51 -8.52
N ARG A 41 -7.95 19.51 -7.19
CA ARG A 41 -7.44 20.66 -6.42
C ARG A 41 -6.05 21.10 -6.86
N LEU A 42 -5.18 20.14 -7.20
CA LEU A 42 -3.80 20.40 -7.59
C LEU A 42 -3.63 20.60 -9.10
N GLY A 43 -4.69 20.46 -9.89
CA GLY A 43 -4.63 20.51 -11.35
C GLY A 43 -3.80 19.37 -11.95
N TRP A 44 -3.77 18.23 -11.28
CA TRP A 44 -3.03 17.04 -11.69
C TRP A 44 -3.92 16.10 -12.48
N GLN A 45 -3.29 15.32 -13.35
CA GLN A 45 -3.91 14.18 -14.02
C GLN A 45 -3.55 12.91 -13.25
N ALA A 46 -4.50 11.99 -13.12
CA ALA A 46 -4.23 10.73 -12.48
C ALA A 46 -5.04 9.60 -13.12
N LYS A 47 -4.42 8.42 -13.20
CA LYS A 47 -5.02 7.21 -13.76
C LYS A 47 -4.91 6.07 -12.76
N SER A 48 -6.05 5.63 -12.24
CA SER A 48 -6.14 4.39 -11.47
C SER A 48 -5.89 3.20 -12.40
N VAL A 49 -5.07 2.26 -11.95
CA VAL A 49 -4.81 0.98 -12.59
C VAL A 49 -5.44 -0.09 -11.69
N PRO A 50 -6.42 -0.85 -12.20
CA PRO A 50 -7.06 -1.89 -11.41
C PRO A 50 -6.04 -2.96 -10.99
N PRO A 51 -6.30 -3.67 -9.88
CA PRO A 51 -5.47 -4.80 -9.48
C PRO A 51 -5.48 -5.87 -10.59
N ILE A 52 -4.33 -6.47 -10.87
CA ILE A 52 -4.21 -7.60 -11.81
C ILE A 52 -4.09 -8.90 -11.03
N GLY A 53 -4.96 -9.87 -11.33
CA GLY A 53 -4.97 -11.17 -10.67
C GLY A 53 -5.30 -11.03 -9.18
N TYR A 54 -4.37 -11.43 -8.33
CA TYR A 54 -4.57 -11.56 -6.89
C TYR A 54 -3.86 -10.46 -6.09
N GLN A 55 -3.70 -9.28 -6.69
CA GLN A 55 -3.06 -8.17 -6.00
C GLN A 55 -3.85 -7.72 -4.76
N SER A 56 -3.12 -7.50 -3.67
CA SER A 56 -3.62 -6.92 -2.43
C SER A 56 -3.72 -5.40 -2.48
N PHE A 57 -3.47 -4.78 -3.65
CA PHE A 57 -3.42 -3.35 -3.84
C PHE A 57 -3.82 -2.95 -5.26
N TRP A 58 -4.19 -1.69 -5.44
CA TRP A 58 -4.32 -1.06 -6.75
C TRP A 58 -3.36 0.12 -6.85
N ALA A 59 -2.98 0.49 -8.07
CA ALA A 59 -2.00 1.54 -8.31
C ALA A 59 -2.65 2.78 -8.91
N ARG A 60 -2.06 3.94 -8.68
CA ARG A 60 -2.47 5.20 -9.32
C ARG A 60 -1.25 5.94 -9.84
N HIS A 61 -1.26 6.21 -11.14
CA HIS A 61 -0.21 6.99 -11.79
C HIS A 61 -0.59 8.47 -11.77
N TRP A 62 0.33 9.32 -11.35
CA TRP A 62 0.12 10.75 -11.21
C TRP A 62 0.98 11.53 -12.18
N GLN A 63 0.38 12.53 -12.80
CA GLN A 63 1.03 13.44 -13.73
C GLN A 63 0.63 14.89 -13.40
N ASP A 64 1.52 15.83 -13.64
CA ASP A 64 1.19 17.24 -13.55
C ASP A 64 0.27 17.67 -14.71
N ARG A 65 -0.13 18.94 -14.72
CA ARG A 65 -0.97 19.52 -15.79
C ARG A 65 -0.35 19.47 -17.19
N TYR A 66 0.96 19.28 -17.29
CA TYR A 66 1.73 19.22 -18.53
C TYR A 66 2.05 17.77 -18.96
N GLY A 67 1.62 16.76 -18.19
CA GLY A 67 1.87 15.36 -18.46
C GLY A 67 3.18 14.82 -17.87
N SER A 68 3.92 15.61 -17.10
CA SER A 68 5.16 15.16 -16.45
C SER A 68 4.81 14.21 -15.29
N ALA A 69 5.49 13.07 -15.20
CA ALA A 69 5.21 12.09 -14.15
C ALA A 69 5.58 12.62 -12.76
N LEU A 70 4.63 12.55 -11.82
CA LEU A 70 4.82 12.94 -10.42
C LEU A 70 5.15 11.75 -9.52
N GLY A 71 4.71 10.55 -9.90
CA GLY A 71 4.93 9.33 -9.14
C GLY A 71 3.80 8.31 -9.32
N VAL A 72 3.95 7.19 -8.63
CA VAL A 72 2.91 6.16 -8.52
C VAL A 72 2.58 6.00 -7.04
N SER A 73 1.30 5.89 -6.72
CA SER A 73 0.86 5.49 -5.39
C SER A 73 0.22 4.11 -5.41
N LEU A 74 0.50 3.33 -4.38
CA LEU A 74 -0.03 2.00 -4.16
C LEU A 74 -1.04 2.09 -3.03
N HIS A 75 -2.22 1.51 -3.21
CA HIS A 75 -3.33 1.64 -2.28
C HIS A 75 -3.87 0.27 -1.90
N ARG A 76 -3.85 0.00 -0.60
CA ARG A 76 -4.45 -1.17 0.03
C ARG A 76 -5.35 -0.66 1.13
N GLU A 77 -6.66 -0.82 0.98
CA GLU A 77 -7.64 -0.14 1.83
C GLU A 77 -7.27 1.36 1.92
N SER A 78 -7.08 1.87 3.14
CA SER A 78 -6.65 3.26 3.41
C SER A 78 -5.15 3.44 3.62
N VAL A 79 -4.38 2.35 3.50
CA VAL A 79 -2.92 2.36 3.55
C VAL A 79 -2.38 2.69 2.16
N THR A 80 -1.57 3.74 2.10
CA THR A 80 -0.99 4.23 0.85
C THR A 80 0.52 4.25 0.94
N ALA A 81 1.19 3.80 -0.11
CA ALA A 81 2.63 4.00 -0.30
C ALA A 81 2.90 4.78 -1.59
N VAL A 82 4.04 5.47 -1.66
CA VAL A 82 4.48 6.18 -2.87
C VAL A 82 5.76 5.53 -3.38
N VAL A 83 5.83 5.29 -4.68
CA VAL A 83 6.97 4.66 -5.36
C VAL A 83 7.40 5.50 -6.57
N LEU A 84 8.58 5.23 -7.12
CA LEU A 84 9.12 5.98 -8.25
C LEU A 84 8.25 5.87 -9.53
N PRO A 85 8.21 6.92 -10.36
CA PRO A 85 7.69 6.79 -11.72
C PRO A 85 8.43 5.68 -12.47
N GLY A 86 7.70 4.71 -12.99
CA GLY A 86 8.30 3.54 -13.67
C GLY A 86 8.24 2.25 -12.86
N ASP A 87 7.70 2.28 -11.64
CA ASP A 87 7.24 1.05 -10.98
C ASP A 87 6.05 0.49 -11.79
N GLN A 88 6.34 -0.46 -12.68
CA GLN A 88 5.39 -1.00 -13.66
C GLN A 88 4.97 -2.45 -13.40
N GLU A 89 5.58 -3.14 -12.43
CA GLU A 89 5.31 -4.56 -12.22
C GLU A 89 4.89 -4.91 -10.78
N PRO A 90 3.82 -5.70 -10.62
CA PRO A 90 3.36 -6.14 -9.30
C PRO A 90 4.27 -7.17 -8.63
N LEU A 91 5.32 -7.64 -9.32
CA LEU A 91 6.13 -8.81 -8.94
C LEU A 91 7.51 -8.47 -8.35
N LEU A 92 7.90 -7.20 -8.25
CA LEU A 92 9.19 -6.85 -7.67
C LEU A 92 9.14 -6.91 -6.14
N ASP A 93 9.86 -7.86 -5.56
CA ASP A 93 10.12 -7.94 -4.12
C ASP A 93 10.97 -6.74 -3.63
N GLU A 94 11.62 -6.02 -4.56
CA GLU A 94 12.52 -4.89 -4.32
C GLU A 94 11.92 -3.56 -4.81
N ARG A 95 10.74 -3.19 -4.31
CA ARG A 95 10.19 -1.84 -4.59
C ARG A 95 10.94 -0.75 -3.85
N SER A 96 11.16 0.36 -4.56
CA SER A 96 11.74 1.58 -4.00
C SER A 96 10.64 2.55 -3.56
N TYR A 97 10.41 2.62 -2.25
CA TYR A 97 9.46 3.55 -1.64
C TYR A 97 10.07 4.95 -1.52
N GLN A 98 9.28 5.98 -1.85
CA GLN A 98 9.71 7.37 -1.74
C GLN A 98 9.53 7.88 -0.31
N ALA A 99 10.61 8.41 0.28
CA ALA A 99 10.58 9.11 1.56
C ALA A 99 10.27 10.61 1.44
N SER A 100 10.32 11.16 0.22
CA SER A 100 10.11 12.58 -0.06
C SER A 100 9.67 12.77 -1.50
N GLY A 101 8.95 13.86 -1.78
CA GLY A 101 8.55 14.21 -3.14
C GLY A 101 7.26 15.01 -3.15
N VAL A 102 6.95 15.63 -4.29
CA VAL A 102 5.75 16.46 -4.46
C VAL A 102 4.47 15.63 -4.25
N LEU A 103 4.44 14.40 -4.77
CA LEU A 103 3.30 13.49 -4.60
C LEU A 103 3.12 13.08 -3.12
N LEU A 104 4.20 12.65 -2.45
CA LEU A 104 4.13 12.25 -1.05
C LEU A 104 3.68 13.42 -0.15
N ALA A 105 4.24 14.61 -0.36
CA ALA A 105 3.86 15.81 0.38
C ALA A 105 2.38 16.17 0.18
N ALA A 106 1.85 16.03 -1.03
CA ALA A 106 0.44 16.27 -1.31
C ALA A 106 -0.49 15.24 -0.65
N LEU A 107 -0.10 13.96 -0.65
CA LEU A 107 -0.89 12.90 -0.04
C LEU A 107 -0.91 12.99 1.49
N SER A 108 0.21 13.43 2.10
CA SER A 108 0.34 13.54 3.55
C SER A 108 -0.25 14.82 4.14
N ALA A 109 -0.42 15.88 3.34
CA ALA A 109 -0.80 17.22 3.81
C ALA A 109 -2.07 17.25 4.68
N ASP A 110 -3.11 16.49 4.30
CA ASP A 110 -4.41 16.51 4.98
C ASP A 110 -4.55 15.38 6.02
N GLY A 111 -3.54 14.50 6.14
CA GLY A 111 -3.51 13.40 7.10
C GLY A 111 -4.67 12.39 6.99
N GLN A 112 -5.31 12.30 5.81
CA GLN A 112 -6.47 11.43 5.59
C GLN A 112 -6.09 9.98 5.33
N LEU A 113 -4.93 9.76 4.72
CA LEU A 113 -4.39 8.44 4.38
C LEU A 113 -3.38 8.00 5.44
N ILE A 114 -3.29 6.70 5.66
CA ILE A 114 -2.15 6.13 6.38
C ILE A 114 -1.01 6.01 5.38
N LEU A 115 0.10 6.71 5.62
CA LEU A 115 1.28 6.72 4.77
C LEU A 115 2.47 6.19 5.58
N PRO A 116 2.69 4.86 5.59
CA PRO A 116 3.83 4.30 6.31
C PRO A 116 5.16 4.85 5.79
N GLU A 117 6.12 5.00 6.70
CA GLU A 117 7.43 5.54 6.32
C GLU A 117 8.15 4.60 5.33
N ALA A 118 8.92 5.18 4.41
CA ALA A 118 9.61 4.41 3.37
C ALA A 118 10.64 3.41 3.95
N ASP A 119 11.34 3.78 5.02
CA ASP A 119 12.25 2.91 5.77
C ASP A 119 11.51 1.81 6.53
N TRP A 120 10.32 2.10 7.07
CA TRP A 120 9.46 1.09 7.66
C TRP A 120 8.97 0.08 6.62
N LEU A 121 8.58 0.54 5.43
CA LEU A 121 8.17 -0.32 4.31
C LEU A 121 9.32 -1.15 3.76
N ALA A 122 10.51 -0.56 3.62
CA ALA A 122 11.71 -1.24 3.15
C ALA A 122 12.36 -2.14 4.20
N ALA A 123 11.97 -2.02 5.48
CA ALA A 123 12.49 -2.85 6.54
C ALA A 123 12.30 -4.33 6.19
N PRO A 124 13.35 -5.15 6.34
CA PRO A 124 13.26 -6.54 5.95
C PRO A 124 12.19 -7.24 6.77
N PHE A 125 11.54 -8.25 6.21
CA PHE A 125 10.51 -8.99 6.93
C PHE A 125 11.06 -9.66 8.21
N THR A 126 12.37 -9.96 8.25
CA THR A 126 13.07 -10.43 9.46
C THR A 126 13.11 -9.40 10.59
N ALA A 127 12.87 -8.12 10.30
CA ALA A 127 12.77 -7.05 11.30
C ALA A 127 11.44 -7.04 12.06
N PHE A 128 10.45 -7.87 11.67
CA PHE A 128 9.32 -8.16 12.56
C PHE A 128 9.84 -8.87 13.82
N THR A 129 9.36 -8.43 14.98
CA THR A 129 9.63 -9.09 16.27
C THR A 129 9.14 -10.54 16.23
N ALA A 130 9.65 -11.38 17.14
CA ALA A 130 9.15 -12.75 17.26
C ALA A 130 7.63 -12.76 17.52
N ALA A 131 7.14 -11.84 18.36
CA ALA A 131 5.72 -11.69 18.66
C ALA A 131 4.88 -11.27 17.44
N GLU A 132 5.36 -10.33 16.61
CA GLU A 132 4.65 -9.96 15.37
C GLU A 132 4.60 -11.13 14.38
N ARG A 133 5.69 -11.87 14.23
CA ARG A 133 5.72 -13.06 13.37
C ARG A 133 4.81 -14.16 13.88
N GLU A 134 4.80 -14.40 15.18
CA GLU A 134 3.87 -15.34 15.82
C GLU A 134 2.42 -14.88 15.61
N ARG A 135 2.10 -13.59 15.75
CA ARG A 135 0.75 -13.07 15.46
C ARG A 135 0.35 -13.32 14.00
N ILE A 136 1.23 -13.07 13.04
CA ILE A 136 0.92 -13.31 11.61
C ILE A 136 0.74 -14.81 11.35
N LEU A 137 1.58 -15.67 11.93
CA LEU A 137 1.51 -17.13 11.76
C LEU A 137 0.37 -17.80 12.53
N ALA A 138 -0.04 -17.22 13.66
CA ALA A 138 -1.11 -17.69 14.54
C ALA A 138 -2.45 -17.00 14.25
N SER A 139 -2.51 -16.13 13.24
CA SER A 139 -3.74 -15.48 12.81
C SER A 139 -4.86 -16.52 12.72
N PRO A 140 -6.05 -16.27 13.29
CA PRO A 140 -7.19 -17.19 13.25
C PRO A 140 -7.55 -17.61 11.82
N SER A 141 -7.15 -16.78 10.85
CA SER A 141 -7.27 -17.04 9.44
C SER A 141 -6.51 -18.29 9.01
N GLY A 142 -5.47 -18.76 9.73
CA GLY A 142 -4.75 -20.07 9.72
C GLY A 142 -4.27 -20.64 8.36
N THR A 143 -5.14 -20.52 7.38
CA THR A 143 -5.06 -20.64 5.92
C THR A 143 -5.10 -19.26 5.20
N GLY A 144 -5.10 -18.14 5.93
CA GLY A 144 -5.19 -16.79 5.38
C GLY A 144 -3.97 -16.40 4.56
N TRP A 145 -4.17 -15.52 3.58
CA TRP A 145 -3.16 -15.19 2.55
C TRP A 145 -1.83 -14.72 3.16
N GLU A 146 -1.86 -14.06 4.33
CA GLU A 146 -0.66 -13.60 5.05
C GLU A 146 0.22 -14.76 5.50
N ALA A 147 -0.36 -15.72 6.23
CA ALA A 147 0.37 -16.89 6.73
C ALA A 147 0.86 -17.78 5.59
N TYR A 148 0.09 -17.89 4.51
CA TYR A 148 0.51 -18.56 3.27
C TYR A 148 1.70 -17.83 2.63
N SER A 149 1.60 -16.51 2.44
CA SER A 149 2.65 -15.67 1.88
C SER A 149 3.94 -15.76 2.69
N LEU A 150 3.85 -15.83 4.02
CA LEU A 150 5.03 -16.02 4.88
C LEU A 150 5.71 -17.37 4.67
N ARG A 151 4.92 -18.44 4.52
CA ARG A 151 5.46 -19.80 4.41
C ARG A 151 6.05 -20.07 3.02
N TYR A 152 5.39 -19.58 1.97
CA TYR A 152 5.69 -19.97 0.60
C TYR A 152 6.37 -18.86 -0.21
N TRP A 153 5.82 -17.64 -0.17
CA TRP A 153 6.31 -16.52 -0.98
C TRP A 153 7.50 -15.78 -0.36
N LYS A 154 7.60 -15.77 0.98
CA LYS A 154 8.73 -15.22 1.75
C LYS A 154 9.05 -13.77 1.36
N PRO A 155 8.11 -12.82 1.54
CA PRO A 155 8.35 -11.41 1.22
C PRO A 155 9.64 -10.91 1.87
N THR A 156 10.46 -10.19 1.10
CA THR A 156 11.72 -9.64 1.63
C THR A 156 11.50 -8.46 2.56
N SER A 157 10.40 -7.71 2.43
CA SER A 157 10.14 -6.47 3.16
C SER A 157 8.71 -6.35 3.68
N ARG A 158 8.46 -5.40 4.60
CA ARG A 158 7.09 -5.08 5.06
C ARG A 158 6.20 -4.58 3.92
N GLY A 159 6.77 -3.76 3.04
CA GLY A 159 6.09 -3.22 1.88
C GLY A 159 5.75 -4.30 0.87
N SER A 160 6.64 -5.26 0.61
CA SER A 160 6.31 -6.39 -0.27
C SER A 160 5.24 -7.29 0.34
N ALA A 161 5.21 -7.45 1.67
CA ALA A 161 4.10 -8.14 2.33
C ALA A 161 2.77 -7.38 2.21
N LEU A 162 2.75 -6.04 2.35
CA LEU A 162 1.52 -5.24 2.27
C LEU A 162 0.98 -5.13 0.84
N PHE A 163 1.85 -4.83 -0.13
CA PHE A 163 1.50 -4.52 -1.51
C PHE A 163 1.99 -5.64 -2.46
N ASN A 164 1.52 -6.86 -2.27
CA ASN A 164 1.93 -8.02 -3.07
C ASN A 164 0.96 -8.30 -4.23
N GLY A 165 1.44 -9.11 -5.17
CA GLY A 165 0.66 -9.65 -6.29
C GLY A 165 0.65 -11.18 -6.33
N TRP A 166 0.82 -11.85 -5.18
CA TRP A 166 0.99 -13.29 -5.11
C TRP A 166 -0.26 -13.94 -4.50
N ASP A 167 -0.82 -14.92 -5.20
CA ASP A 167 -1.79 -15.89 -4.67
C ASP A 167 -1.03 -17.16 -4.32
#